data_AF-A0A257P8I6-F1
#
_entry.id   AF-A0A257P8I6-F1
#
_cell.length_a   1.000
_cell.length_b   1.000
_cell.length_c   1.000
_cell.angle_alpha   90.00
_cell.angle_beta   90.00
_cell.angle_gamma   90.00
#
_symmetry.space_group_name_H-M   'P 1'
#
loop_
_entity.id
_entity.type
_entity.pdbx_description
1 polymer ?
#
loop_
_entity_poly.entity_id
_entity_poly.type
_entity_poly.pdbx_seq_one_letter_code
_entity_poly.pdbx_strand_id
1 'polypeptide(L)'
;MSDEAEKGPLTIDVISDVVCPWCYMGSRRLKAALAARPNVPVEVRWRPFQLDPTIPPEGLDRHEYMARKFGPDRIAEIHLRLETAGREVGIPFAFDAIRRSPNTLDAHRLIRWAQGTGRQTEIVEALFHAYFAEGRDIGERTLLAEIAGAHGLDPDLVRVLLQDGSDEASVREEIATAVRMGVSGVPFFLFGGRFGVPGAQAVEVLTAAIDKALEAGDTQAA
;
A
#
# COMPACT_ATOMS: atom_id res chain seq x y z
N MET A 1 -4.67 -42.53 5.02
CA MET A 1 -5.30 -41.33 4.41
C MET A 1 -5.15 -40.19 5.39
N SER A 2 -3.90 -39.78 5.61
CA SER A 2 -3.53 -38.96 6.76
C SER A 2 -2.15 -38.39 6.45
N ASP A 3 -2.14 -37.23 5.77
CA ASP A 3 -1.07 -36.21 5.82
C ASP A 3 -1.36 -34.98 4.93
N GLU A 4 -2.61 -34.49 4.86
CA GLU A 4 -2.81 -33.07 4.52
C GLU A 4 -2.57 -32.26 5.78
N ALA A 5 -1.32 -32.14 6.20
CA ALA A 5 -0.92 -31.14 7.18
C ALA A 5 -1.36 -29.77 6.63
N GLU A 6 -2.22 -29.07 7.36
CA GLU A 6 -2.76 -27.75 7.00
C GLU A 6 -1.63 -26.81 6.58
N LYS A 7 -1.45 -26.66 5.26
CA LYS A 7 -0.54 -25.67 4.71
C LYS A 7 -1.15 -24.31 5.02
N GLY A 8 -0.46 -23.53 5.86
CA GLY A 8 -0.89 -22.18 6.24
C GLY A 8 -1.12 -21.28 5.02
N PRO A 9 -1.83 -20.16 5.18
CA PRO A 9 -2.16 -19.28 4.05
C PRO A 9 -0.90 -18.83 3.31
N LEU A 10 -0.99 -18.72 1.98
CA LEU A 10 0.06 -18.08 1.19
C LEU A 10 0.16 -16.62 1.62
N THR A 11 1.32 -16.24 2.16
CA THR A 11 1.56 -14.85 2.51
C THR A 11 1.98 -14.03 1.29
N ILE A 12 1.41 -12.83 1.15
CA ILE A 12 1.79 -11.85 0.14
C ILE A 12 2.12 -10.54 0.86
N ASP A 13 3.41 -10.20 0.91
CA ASP A 13 3.81 -8.86 1.35
C ASP A 13 3.68 -7.87 0.21
N VAL A 14 2.96 -6.77 0.45
CA VAL A 14 2.80 -5.66 -0.48
C VAL A 14 3.55 -4.47 0.10
N ILE A 15 4.75 -4.22 -0.43
CA ILE A 15 5.57 -3.07 -0.07
C ILE A 15 5.05 -1.88 -0.88
N SER A 16 4.56 -0.86 -0.18
CA SER A 16 3.69 0.16 -0.76
C SER A 16 3.85 1.51 -0.09
N ASP A 17 3.49 2.58 -0.81
CA ASP A 17 3.32 3.92 -0.25
C ASP A 17 1.93 4.46 -0.64
N VAL A 18 1.23 5.05 0.33
CA VAL A 18 -0.18 5.49 0.17
C VAL A 18 -0.35 6.73 -0.72
N VAL A 19 0.76 7.41 -1.05
CA VAL A 19 0.81 8.50 -2.04
C VAL A 19 1.30 8.05 -3.42
N CYS A 20 1.47 6.75 -3.65
CA CYS A 20 1.83 6.18 -4.95
C CYS A 20 0.57 5.75 -5.75
N PRO A 21 0.25 6.38 -6.89
CA PRO A 21 -0.95 6.03 -7.66
C PRO A 21 -0.84 4.62 -8.28
N TRP A 22 0.37 4.17 -8.59
CA TRP A 22 0.61 2.78 -9.02
C TRP A 22 0.37 1.78 -7.90
N CYS A 23 0.58 2.14 -6.64
CA CYS A 23 0.25 1.26 -5.53
C CYS A 23 -1.27 1.05 -5.43
N TYR A 24 -2.06 2.11 -5.65
CA TYR A 24 -3.51 1.98 -5.66
C TYR A 24 -4.02 1.10 -6.82
N MET A 25 -3.46 1.29 -8.02
CA MET A 25 -3.77 0.38 -9.14
C MET A 25 -3.34 -1.06 -8.84
N GLY A 26 -2.15 -1.23 -8.24
CA GLY A 26 -1.63 -2.54 -7.83
C GLY A 26 -2.53 -3.24 -6.81
N SER A 27 -3.11 -2.51 -5.86
CA SER A 27 -4.05 -3.08 -4.88
C SER A 27 -5.32 -3.60 -5.55
N ARG A 28 -5.90 -2.85 -6.49
CA ARG A 28 -7.07 -3.28 -7.28
C ARG A 28 -6.76 -4.51 -8.12
N ARG A 29 -5.59 -4.54 -8.77
CA ARG A 29 -5.16 -5.68 -9.59
C ARG A 29 -4.88 -6.92 -8.74
N LEU A 30 -4.25 -6.78 -7.57
CA LEU A 30 -4.07 -7.88 -6.62
C LEU A 30 -5.43 -8.41 -6.14
N LYS A 31 -6.36 -7.53 -5.78
CA LYS A 31 -7.72 -7.94 -5.37
C LYS A 31 -8.42 -8.76 -6.46
N ALA A 32 -8.30 -8.36 -7.73
CA ALA A 32 -8.84 -9.11 -8.86
C ALA A 32 -8.15 -10.49 -9.04
N ALA A 33 -6.82 -10.54 -8.90
CA ALA A 33 -6.07 -11.80 -8.97
C ALA A 33 -6.48 -12.78 -7.86
N LEU A 34 -6.67 -12.28 -6.64
CA LEU A 34 -7.15 -13.09 -5.51
C LEU A 34 -8.59 -13.58 -5.72
N ALA A 35 -9.47 -12.74 -6.29
CA ALA A 35 -10.83 -13.15 -6.64
C ALA A 35 -10.86 -14.27 -7.71
N ALA A 36 -9.84 -14.34 -8.58
CA ALA A 36 -9.66 -15.44 -9.53
C ALA A 36 -9.14 -16.74 -8.89
N ARG A 37 -8.80 -16.73 -7.59
CA ARG A 37 -8.30 -17.86 -6.79
C ARG A 37 -9.04 -17.97 -5.44
N PRO A 38 -10.38 -18.11 -5.44
CA PRO A 38 -11.20 -18.00 -4.22
C PRO A 38 -10.95 -19.11 -3.18
N ASN A 39 -10.38 -20.25 -3.62
CA ASN A 39 -10.10 -21.40 -2.75
C ASN A 39 -8.67 -21.39 -2.19
N VAL A 40 -7.86 -20.37 -2.54
CA VAL A 40 -6.50 -20.24 -2.03
C VAL A 40 -6.54 -19.40 -0.76
N PRO A 41 -6.18 -19.96 0.42
CA PRO A 41 -6.05 -19.16 1.63
C PRO A 41 -4.86 -18.22 1.45
N VAL A 42 -5.09 -16.91 1.53
CA VAL A 42 -4.07 -15.88 1.36
C VAL A 42 -4.10 -14.91 2.54
N GLU A 43 -2.91 -14.59 3.05
CA GLU A 43 -2.70 -13.49 4.00
C GLU A 43 -1.98 -12.34 3.27
N VAL A 44 -2.66 -11.21 3.08
CA VAL A 44 -2.04 -10.00 2.53
C VAL A 44 -1.52 -9.14 3.67
N ARG A 45 -0.22 -8.84 3.64
CA ARG A 45 0.44 -7.97 4.62
C ARG A 45 0.93 -6.71 3.93
N TRP A 46 0.55 -5.56 4.46
CA TRP A 46 0.99 -4.27 3.92
C TRP A 46 2.24 -3.80 4.64
N ARG A 47 3.30 -3.55 3.87
CA ARG A 47 4.62 -3.17 4.38
C ARG A 47 4.95 -1.74 3.92
N PRO A 48 5.50 -0.90 4.79
CA PRO A 48 5.69 0.51 4.52
C PRO A 48 6.86 0.76 3.57
N PHE A 49 6.68 1.73 2.70
CA PHE A 49 7.72 2.36 1.91
C PHE A 49 7.41 3.86 1.81
N GLN A 50 8.43 4.71 1.77
CA GLN A 50 8.24 6.13 1.48
C GLN A 50 8.92 6.47 0.16
N LEU A 51 8.13 6.91 -0.82
CA LEU A 51 8.64 7.44 -2.08
C LEU A 51 9.52 8.67 -1.86
N ASP A 52 9.24 9.43 -0.81
CA ASP A 52 10.04 10.58 -0.41
C ASP A 52 10.03 10.75 1.13
N PRO A 53 10.98 10.13 1.84
CA PRO A 53 11.08 10.25 3.29
C PRO A 53 11.57 11.64 3.75
N THR A 54 11.92 12.54 2.82
CA THR A 54 12.43 13.89 3.12
C THR A 54 11.33 14.94 3.26
N ILE A 55 10.09 14.61 2.86
CA ILE A 55 8.93 15.48 3.08
C ILE A 55 8.77 15.70 4.60
N PRO A 56 8.67 16.95 5.09
CA PRO A 56 8.54 17.20 6.53
C PRO A 56 7.17 16.77 7.06
N PRO A 57 6.98 16.61 8.39
CA PRO A 57 5.72 16.14 8.98
C PRO A 57 4.49 16.94 8.56
N GLU A 58 4.62 18.26 8.43
CA GLU A 58 3.57 19.16 7.98
C GLU A 58 3.19 18.98 6.50
N GLY A 59 3.99 18.24 5.72
CA GLY A 59 3.81 18.07 4.28
C GLY A 59 4.24 19.30 3.46
N LEU A 60 4.11 19.19 2.14
CA LEU A 60 4.44 20.25 1.19
C LEU A 60 3.22 20.64 0.35
N ASP A 61 3.25 21.84 -0.21
CA ASP A 61 2.32 22.20 -1.28
C ASP A 61 2.48 21.20 -2.46
N ARG A 62 1.36 20.66 -2.93
CA ARG A 62 1.38 19.60 -3.95
C ARG A 62 1.90 20.10 -5.28
N HIS A 63 1.49 21.30 -5.70
CA HIS A 63 1.84 21.83 -7.00
C HIS A 63 3.34 22.16 -7.06
N GLU A 64 3.85 22.87 -6.05
CA GLU A 64 5.28 23.18 -5.94
C GLU A 64 6.14 21.92 -5.85
N TYR A 65 5.73 20.95 -5.04
CA TYR A 65 6.44 19.67 -4.91
C TYR A 65 6.53 18.93 -6.24
N MET A 66 5.41 18.82 -6.96
CA MET A 66 5.36 18.12 -8.25
C MET A 66 6.15 18.85 -9.33
N ALA A 67 6.08 20.19 -9.38
CA ALA A 67 6.86 21.00 -10.30
C ALA A 67 8.36 20.83 -10.06
N ARG A 68 8.80 20.80 -8.80
CA ARG A 68 10.21 20.51 -8.44
C ARG A 68 10.63 19.09 -8.83
N LYS A 69 9.77 18.10 -8.59
CA LYS A 69 10.09 16.67 -8.77
C LYS A 69 10.10 16.25 -10.24
N PHE A 70 9.12 16.70 -11.02
CA PHE A 70 8.90 16.24 -12.37
C PHE A 70 9.05 17.34 -13.42
N GLY A 71 9.12 18.62 -13.04
CA GLY A 71 9.04 19.74 -13.97
C GLY A 71 7.56 20.05 -14.30
N PRO A 72 7.19 21.34 -14.38
CA PRO A 72 5.78 21.75 -14.52
C PRO A 72 5.12 21.21 -15.80
N ASP A 73 5.87 21.18 -16.91
CA ASP A 73 5.33 20.81 -18.23
C ASP A 73 4.96 19.32 -18.36
N ARG A 74 5.48 18.46 -17.48
CA ARG A 74 5.26 17.00 -17.53
C ARG A 74 4.08 16.53 -16.67
N ILE A 75 3.58 17.36 -15.75
CA ILE A 75 2.59 16.94 -14.75
C ILE A 75 1.27 16.53 -15.41
N ALA A 76 0.76 17.34 -16.33
CA ALA A 76 -0.49 17.07 -17.03
C ALA A 76 -0.44 15.74 -17.81
N GLU A 77 0.67 15.46 -18.50
CA GLU A 77 0.86 14.20 -19.22
C GLU A 77 0.92 13.00 -18.27
N ILE A 78 1.62 13.13 -17.13
CA ILE A 78 1.69 12.08 -16.11
C ILE A 78 0.29 11.78 -15.56
N HIS A 79 -0.48 12.80 -15.20
CA HIS A 79 -1.84 12.65 -14.67
C HIS A 79 -2.75 11.98 -15.71
N LEU A 80 -2.73 12.42 -16.97
CA LEU A 80 -3.56 11.83 -18.03
C LEU A 80 -3.28 10.33 -18.22
N ARG A 81 -2.00 9.93 -18.19
CA ARG A 81 -1.61 8.52 -18.27
C ARG A 81 -2.15 7.72 -17.07
N LEU A 82 -2.02 8.26 -15.86
CA LEU A 82 -2.49 7.64 -14.62
C LEU A 82 -4.02 7.53 -14.57
N GLU A 83 -4.74 8.56 -14.99
CA GLU A 83 -6.21 8.55 -15.09
C GLU A 83 -6.69 7.51 -16.10
N THR A 84 -6.00 7.41 -17.24
CA THR A 84 -6.34 6.41 -18.26
C THR A 84 -6.17 4.99 -17.74
N ALA A 85 -5.03 4.69 -17.10
CA ALA A 85 -4.80 3.40 -16.47
C ALA A 85 -5.74 3.15 -15.28
N GLY A 86 -6.05 4.19 -14.49
CA GLY A 86 -6.95 4.13 -13.34
C GLY A 86 -8.38 3.76 -13.72
N ARG A 87 -8.88 4.24 -14.86
CA ARG A 87 -10.21 3.89 -15.37
C ARG A 87 -10.37 2.38 -15.63
N GLU A 88 -9.32 1.71 -16.08
CA GLU A 88 -9.34 0.24 -16.32
C GLU A 88 -9.62 -0.55 -15.03
N VAL A 89 -9.28 0.02 -13.87
CA VAL A 89 -9.45 -0.60 -12.56
C VAL A 89 -10.43 0.16 -11.65
N GLY A 90 -11.23 1.06 -12.24
CA GLY A 90 -12.30 1.77 -11.55
C GLY A 90 -11.84 2.79 -10.51
N ILE A 91 -10.64 3.36 -10.65
CA ILE A 91 -10.14 4.41 -9.76
C ILE A 91 -10.51 5.80 -10.31
N PRO A 92 -11.29 6.61 -9.57
CA PRO A 92 -11.62 7.98 -9.97
C PRO A 92 -10.54 8.95 -9.49
N PHE A 93 -9.36 8.94 -10.11
CA PHE A 93 -8.30 9.88 -9.76
C PHE A 93 -8.78 11.33 -9.91
N ALA A 94 -8.68 12.10 -8.83
CA ALA A 94 -9.01 13.51 -8.73
C ALA A 94 -7.75 14.32 -8.39
N PHE A 95 -6.73 14.23 -9.25
CA PHE A 95 -5.42 14.84 -8.96
C PHE A 95 -5.49 16.35 -8.70
N ASP A 96 -6.42 17.05 -9.35
CA ASP A 96 -6.64 18.49 -9.16
C ASP A 96 -7.20 18.86 -7.78
N ALA A 97 -7.83 17.89 -7.08
CA ALA A 97 -8.30 18.07 -5.72
C ALA A 97 -7.15 17.97 -4.69
N ILE A 98 -6.04 17.32 -5.03
CA ILE A 98 -4.92 17.08 -4.11
C ILE A 98 -4.13 18.38 -3.91
N ARG A 99 -4.19 18.94 -2.71
CA ARG A 99 -3.49 20.19 -2.35
C ARG A 99 -2.16 19.98 -1.64
N ARG A 100 -1.96 18.82 -1.01
CA ARG A 100 -0.80 18.53 -0.17
C ARG A 100 -0.06 17.28 -0.64
N SER A 101 1.27 17.31 -0.58
CA SER A 101 2.09 16.08 -0.60
C SER A 101 2.48 15.77 0.85
N PRO A 102 1.78 14.84 1.51
CA PRO A 102 2.03 14.55 2.92
C PRO A 102 3.29 13.72 3.15
N ASN A 103 3.83 13.80 4.35
CA ASN A 103 4.69 12.73 4.87
C ASN A 103 3.79 11.55 5.25
N THR A 104 4.10 10.36 4.74
CA THR A 104 3.26 9.17 4.91
C THR A 104 3.59 8.31 6.12
N LEU A 105 4.51 8.74 7.00
CA LEU A 105 4.94 7.94 8.15
C LEU A 105 3.78 7.63 9.10
N ASP A 106 2.97 8.63 9.44
CA ASP A 106 1.82 8.46 10.32
C ASP A 106 0.74 7.57 9.68
N ALA A 107 0.54 7.67 8.36
CA ALA A 107 -0.33 6.76 7.63
C ALA A 107 0.19 5.31 7.67
N HIS A 108 1.50 5.10 7.54
CA HIS A 108 2.13 3.78 7.66
C HIS A 108 2.06 3.20 9.08
N ARG A 109 2.16 4.04 10.11
CA ARG A 109 1.92 3.64 11.50
C ARG A 109 0.49 3.15 11.70
N LEU A 110 -0.50 3.86 11.16
CA LEU A 110 -1.90 3.41 11.18
C LEU A 110 -2.09 2.05 10.49
N ILE A 111 -1.49 1.86 9.31
CA ILE A 111 -1.54 0.59 8.57
C ILE A 111 -0.94 -0.55 9.41
N ARG A 112 0.17 -0.30 10.11
CA ARG A 112 0.78 -1.28 11.02
C ARG A 112 -0.16 -1.65 12.16
N TRP A 113 -0.78 -0.68 12.84
CA TRP A 113 -1.68 -0.96 13.96
C TRP A 113 -2.92 -1.76 13.55
N ALA A 114 -3.39 -1.58 12.31
CA ALA A 114 -4.47 -2.35 11.73
C ALA A 114 -4.12 -3.83 11.44
N GLN A 115 -2.84 -4.22 11.56
CA GLN A 115 -2.42 -5.62 11.39
C GLN A 115 -3.01 -6.51 12.48
N GLY A 116 -3.01 -6.06 13.74
CA GLY A 116 -3.52 -6.85 14.87
C GLY A 116 -5.02 -7.17 14.78
N THR A 117 -5.78 -6.39 14.00
CA THR A 117 -7.23 -6.59 13.79
C THR A 117 -7.57 -7.19 12.42
N GLY A 118 -6.56 -7.49 11.59
CA GLY A 118 -6.77 -7.99 10.23
C GLY A 118 -7.40 -6.95 9.29
N ARG A 119 -7.26 -5.65 9.58
CA ARG A 119 -7.89 -4.54 8.84
C ARG A 119 -6.94 -3.73 7.95
N GLN A 120 -5.70 -4.20 7.75
CA GLN A 120 -4.71 -3.44 6.99
C GLN A 120 -5.20 -3.07 5.58
N THR A 121 -5.79 -4.02 4.86
CA THR A 121 -6.20 -3.81 3.48
C THR A 121 -7.31 -2.77 3.38
N GLU A 122 -8.28 -2.79 4.29
CA GLU A 122 -9.37 -1.82 4.33
C GLU A 122 -8.85 -0.41 4.65
N ILE A 123 -7.91 -0.29 5.61
CA ILE A 123 -7.26 0.98 5.93
C ILE A 123 -6.47 1.52 4.74
N VAL A 124 -5.67 0.68 4.08
CA VAL A 124 -4.88 1.07 2.89
C VAL A 124 -5.80 1.55 1.76
N GLU A 125 -6.88 0.83 1.47
CA GLU A 125 -7.86 1.22 0.46
C GLU A 125 -8.54 2.55 0.81
N ALA A 126 -8.85 2.79 2.08
CA ALA A 126 -9.43 4.04 2.55
C ALA A 126 -8.45 5.21 2.44
N LEU A 127 -7.17 5.01 2.78
CA LEU A 127 -6.13 6.02 2.61
C LEU A 127 -5.90 6.36 1.13
N PHE A 128 -5.85 5.36 0.26
CA PHE A 128 -5.78 5.58 -1.18
C PHE A 128 -6.99 6.37 -1.68
N HIS A 129 -8.20 5.99 -1.29
CA HIS A 129 -9.41 6.69 -1.70
C HIS A 129 -9.43 8.15 -1.22
N ALA A 130 -9.18 8.37 0.07
CA ALA A 130 -9.13 9.71 0.67
C ALA A 130 -8.12 10.61 -0.04
N TYR A 131 -6.93 10.10 -0.36
CA TYR A 131 -5.92 10.90 -1.04
C TYR A 131 -6.20 11.09 -2.53
N PHE A 132 -6.48 10.01 -3.26
CA PHE A 132 -6.52 10.05 -4.73
C PHE A 132 -7.89 10.39 -5.32
N ALA A 133 -9.00 10.05 -4.64
CA ALA A 133 -10.35 10.32 -5.13
C ALA A 133 -10.96 11.56 -4.48
N GLU A 134 -10.60 11.87 -3.23
CA GLU A 134 -11.18 12.98 -2.47
C GLU A 134 -10.22 14.17 -2.28
N GLY A 135 -8.92 13.99 -2.55
CA GLY A 135 -7.92 15.04 -2.36
C GLY A 135 -7.63 15.40 -0.90
N ARG A 136 -8.02 14.54 0.06
CA ARG A 136 -7.83 14.76 1.49
C ARG A 136 -6.36 14.55 1.87
N ASP A 137 -5.89 15.33 2.85
CA ASP A 137 -4.53 15.24 3.35
C ASP A 137 -4.37 14.08 4.34
N ILE A 138 -3.81 12.97 3.87
CA ILE A 138 -3.52 11.78 4.69
C ILE A 138 -2.29 11.91 5.60
N GLY A 139 -1.67 13.10 5.67
CA GLY A 139 -0.75 13.47 6.75
C GLY A 139 -1.47 13.98 8.01
N GLU A 140 -2.75 14.35 7.90
CA GLU A 140 -3.52 14.89 9.02
C GLU A 140 -3.96 13.81 10.01
N ARG A 141 -3.48 13.92 11.25
CA ARG A 141 -3.76 12.93 12.32
C ARG A 141 -5.26 12.77 12.62
N THR A 142 -6.04 13.85 12.48
CA THR A 142 -7.50 13.80 12.66
C THR A 142 -8.16 12.93 11.60
N LEU A 143 -7.72 13.02 10.33
CA LEU A 143 -8.20 12.15 9.26
C LEU A 143 -7.80 10.69 9.51
N LEU A 144 -6.56 10.46 9.91
CA LEU A 144 -6.08 9.11 10.21
C LEU A 144 -6.91 8.44 11.32
N ALA A 145 -7.26 9.17 12.37
CA ALA A 145 -8.15 8.67 13.42
C ALA A 145 -9.58 8.43 12.94
N GLU A 146 -10.13 9.29 12.07
CA GLU A 146 -11.45 9.10 11.44
C GLU A 146 -11.49 7.80 10.62
N ILE A 147 -10.48 7.59 9.76
CA ILE A 147 -10.33 6.38 8.95
C ILE A 147 -10.19 5.16 9.88
N ALA A 148 -9.37 5.25 10.93
CA ALA A 148 -9.23 4.17 11.91
C ALA A 148 -10.58 3.75 12.50
N GLY A 149 -11.37 4.72 13.00
CA GLY A 149 -12.69 4.49 13.57
C GLY A 149 -13.67 3.85 12.59
N ALA A 150 -13.70 4.33 11.34
CA ALA A 150 -14.57 3.79 10.30
C ALA A 150 -14.26 2.32 9.95
N HIS A 151 -13.05 1.85 10.23
CA HIS A 151 -12.58 0.50 9.93
C HIS A 151 -12.35 -0.37 11.18
N GLY A 152 -12.93 0.02 12.32
CA GLY A 152 -13.01 -0.82 13.52
C GLY A 152 -11.78 -0.78 14.42
N LEU A 153 -10.93 0.23 14.29
CA LEU A 153 -9.91 0.58 15.28
C LEU A 153 -10.47 1.63 16.24
N ASP A 154 -9.91 1.74 17.44
CA ASP A 154 -10.27 2.77 18.41
C ASP A 154 -9.66 4.13 18.00
N PRO A 155 -10.48 5.14 17.61
CA PRO A 155 -9.98 6.43 17.16
C PRO A 155 -9.37 7.29 18.28
N ASP A 156 -9.75 7.08 19.54
CA ASP A 156 -9.13 7.76 20.69
C ASP A 156 -7.73 7.21 20.93
N LEU A 157 -7.59 5.88 20.94
CA LEU A 157 -6.28 5.24 21.05
C LEU A 157 -5.35 5.64 19.91
N VAL A 158 -5.82 5.63 18.66
CA VAL A 158 -5.02 6.04 17.50
C VAL A 158 -4.56 7.49 17.63
N ARG A 159 -5.40 8.42 18.11
CA ARG A 159 -4.96 9.81 18.36
C ARG A 159 -3.83 9.89 19.37
N VAL A 160 -3.91 9.15 20.47
CA VAL A 160 -2.86 9.11 21.50
C VAL A 160 -1.56 8.59 20.90
N LEU A 161 -1.61 7.44 20.21
CA LEU A 161 -0.43 6.85 19.58
C LEU A 161 0.19 7.79 18.55
N LEU A 162 -0.62 8.43 17.70
CA LEU A 162 -0.11 9.41 16.73
C LEU A 162 0.60 10.59 17.41
N GLN A 163 0.09 11.06 18.55
CA GLN A 163 0.66 12.18 19.31
C GLN A 163 1.99 11.86 19.98
N ASP A 164 2.17 10.64 20.52
CA ASP A 164 3.35 10.27 21.32
C ASP A 164 4.53 9.70 20.51
N GLY A 165 4.34 9.49 19.20
CA GLY A 165 5.38 8.96 18.31
C GLY A 165 5.59 7.45 18.39
N SER A 166 4.67 6.71 19.01
CA SER A 166 4.67 5.24 19.08
C SER A 166 4.96 4.58 17.73
N ASP A 167 5.90 3.64 17.67
CA ASP A 167 6.29 2.91 16.45
C ASP A 167 6.95 3.72 15.32
N GLU A 168 7.17 5.03 15.46
CA GLU A 168 7.87 5.82 14.41
C GLU A 168 9.21 5.22 14.04
N ALA A 169 10.04 4.91 15.04
CA ALA A 169 11.36 4.31 14.83
C ALA A 169 11.27 2.92 14.17
N SER A 170 10.29 2.10 14.57
CA SER A 170 10.12 0.76 14.01
C SER A 170 9.65 0.79 12.56
N VAL A 171 8.73 1.70 12.22
CA VAL A 171 8.26 1.88 10.84
C VAL A 171 9.38 2.44 9.96
N ARG A 172 10.19 3.39 10.45
CA ARG A 172 11.37 3.89 9.73
C ARG A 172 12.39 2.79 9.46
N GLU A 173 12.66 1.94 10.45
CA GLU A 173 13.58 0.82 10.29
C GLU A 173 13.07 -0.21 9.28
N GLU A 174 11.76 -0.43 9.24
CA GLU A 174 11.13 -1.31 8.26
C GLU A 174 11.23 -0.75 6.83
N ILE A 175 10.99 0.55 6.64
CA ILE A 175 11.20 1.24 5.36
C ILE A 175 12.67 1.10 4.93
N ALA A 176 13.62 1.34 5.85
CA ALA A 176 15.05 1.18 5.58
C ALA A 176 15.42 -0.27 5.22
N THR A 177 14.78 -1.25 5.85
CA THR A 177 14.96 -2.67 5.54
C THR A 177 14.52 -2.98 4.12
N ALA A 178 13.34 -2.51 3.68
CA ALA A 178 12.87 -2.70 2.32
C ALA A 178 13.86 -2.15 1.27
N VAL A 179 14.42 -0.97 1.52
CA VAL A 179 15.47 -0.39 0.66
C VAL A 179 16.73 -1.25 0.63
N ARG A 180 17.20 -1.72 1.79
CA ARG A 180 18.38 -2.62 1.88
C ARG A 180 18.15 -3.97 1.20
N MET A 181 16.90 -4.44 1.14
CA MET A 181 16.52 -5.63 0.36
C MET A 181 16.49 -5.38 -1.16
N GLY A 182 16.81 -4.17 -1.62
CA GLY A 182 16.88 -3.81 -3.03
C GLY A 182 15.56 -3.29 -3.61
N VAL A 183 14.56 -3.02 -2.79
CA VAL A 183 13.30 -2.41 -3.25
C VAL A 183 13.56 -0.93 -3.55
N SER A 184 13.57 -0.60 -4.84
CA SER A 184 13.82 0.76 -5.35
C SER A 184 12.57 1.44 -5.91
N GLY A 185 11.43 0.75 -5.94
CA GLY A 185 10.16 1.27 -6.43
C GLY A 185 8.98 0.44 -5.92
N VAL A 186 7.80 1.06 -5.88
CA VAL A 186 6.57 0.47 -5.35
C VAL A 186 5.39 0.65 -6.32
N PRO A 187 4.40 -0.26 -6.33
CA PRO A 187 4.26 -1.41 -5.43
C PRO A 187 5.27 -2.50 -5.73
N PHE A 188 5.68 -3.25 -4.71
CA PHE A 188 6.48 -4.46 -4.86
C PHE A 188 5.79 -5.59 -4.10
N PHE A 189 5.50 -6.68 -4.79
CA PHE A 189 4.81 -7.84 -4.22
C PHE A 189 5.83 -8.95 -3.94
N LEU A 190 5.81 -9.51 -2.74
CA LEU A 190 6.63 -10.66 -2.37
C LEU A 190 5.72 -11.82 -2.00
N PHE A 191 5.64 -12.82 -2.87
CA PHE A 191 4.81 -14.01 -2.70
C PHE A 191 5.61 -15.09 -1.96
N GLY A 192 5.06 -15.59 -0.85
CA GLY A 192 5.66 -16.64 -0.02
C GLY A 192 7.05 -16.28 0.51
N GLY A 193 7.35 -14.99 0.67
CA GLY A 193 8.66 -14.51 1.11
C GLY A 193 9.80 -14.71 0.10
N ARG A 194 9.52 -15.12 -1.14
CA ARG A 194 10.54 -15.58 -2.10
C ARG A 194 10.42 -14.97 -3.48
N PHE A 195 9.21 -14.89 -4.03
CA PHE A 195 9.00 -14.44 -5.41
C PHE A 195 8.65 -12.95 -5.42
N GLY A 196 9.61 -12.12 -5.82
CA GLY A 196 9.42 -10.69 -5.97
C GLY A 196 8.83 -10.32 -7.33
N VAL A 197 7.78 -9.50 -7.34
CA VAL A 197 7.16 -8.94 -8.54
C VAL A 197 7.11 -7.41 -8.39
N PRO A 198 7.98 -6.68 -9.12
CA PRO A 198 8.00 -5.21 -9.05
C PRO A 198 6.93 -4.57 -9.94
N GLY A 199 6.33 -3.50 -9.44
CA GLY A 199 5.39 -2.65 -10.15
C GLY A 199 3.95 -3.16 -10.14
N ALA A 200 3.03 -2.30 -10.57
CA ALA A 200 1.61 -2.61 -10.70
C ALA A 200 1.35 -3.52 -11.91
N GLN A 201 1.82 -4.77 -11.87
CA GLN A 201 1.69 -5.72 -12.96
C GLN A 201 0.22 -6.06 -13.29
N ALA A 202 -0.01 -6.59 -14.48
CA ALA A 202 -1.33 -7.05 -14.91
C ALA A 202 -1.86 -8.18 -14.02
N VAL A 203 -3.19 -8.35 -13.99
CA VAL A 203 -3.87 -9.34 -13.15
C VAL A 203 -3.38 -10.76 -13.44
N GLU A 204 -3.11 -11.05 -14.70
CA GLU A 204 -2.63 -12.35 -15.18
C GLU A 204 -1.23 -12.66 -14.63
N VAL A 205 -0.36 -11.66 -14.55
CA VAL A 205 0.99 -11.79 -14.00
C VAL A 205 0.93 -12.04 -12.49
N LEU A 206 0.09 -11.30 -11.77
CA LEU A 206 -0.10 -11.50 -10.33
C LEU A 206 -0.72 -12.87 -10.03
N THR A 207 -1.69 -13.31 -10.84
CA THR A 207 -2.30 -14.64 -10.73
C THR A 207 -1.28 -15.75 -10.96
N ALA A 208 -0.45 -15.64 -12.01
CA ALA A 208 0.61 -16.61 -12.27
C ALA A 208 1.67 -16.62 -11.16
N ALA A 209 1.95 -15.48 -10.52
CA ALA A 209 2.86 -15.41 -9.38
C ALA A 209 2.29 -16.11 -8.14
N ILE A 210 0.98 -16.00 -7.89
CA ILE A 210 0.27 -16.75 -6.84
C ILE A 210 0.41 -18.25 -7.10
N ASP A 211 0.08 -18.71 -8.31
CA ASP A 211 0.12 -20.14 -8.68
C ASP A 211 1.53 -20.71 -8.49
N LYS A 212 2.55 -20.01 -9.00
CA LYS A 212 3.95 -20.41 -8.87
C LYS A 212 4.41 -20.48 -7.41
N ALA A 213 3.94 -19.57 -6.57
CA ALA A 213 4.31 -19.57 -5.15
C ALA A 213 3.68 -20.76 -4.39
N LEU A 214 2.49 -21.19 -4.79
CA LEU A 214 1.83 -22.37 -4.23
C LEU A 214 2.60 -23.65 -4.56
N GLU A 215 2.94 -23.87 -5.84
CA GLU A 215 3.70 -25.03 -6.34
C GLU A 215 5.05 -25.18 -5.62
N ALA A 216 5.77 -24.06 -5.45
CA ALA A 216 7.06 -24.06 -4.76
C ALA A 216 6.94 -24.40 -3.26
N GLY A 217 5.80 -24.07 -2.64
CA GLY A 217 5.51 -24.47 -1.26
C GLY A 217 5.10 -25.93 -1.12
N ASP A 218 4.51 -26.55 -2.15
CA ASP A 218 4.12 -27.99 -2.13
C ASP A 218 5.33 -28.89 -2.29
N THR A 219 6.31 -28.47 -3.10
CA THR A 219 7.53 -29.24 -3.38
C THR A 219 8.45 -29.39 -2.16
N GLN A 220 8.24 -28.60 -1.10
CA GLN A 220 9.06 -28.63 0.12
C GLN A 220 8.41 -29.37 1.29
N ALA A 221 7.14 -29.74 1.16
CA ALA A 221 6.39 -30.53 2.15
C ALA A 221 6.33 -32.03 1.81
N ALA A 222 6.87 -32.43 0.65
CA ALA A 222 7.01 -33.81 0.18
C ALA A 222 8.46 -34.30 0.29
#